data_AF-A0A099SF33-F1
#
_entry.id   AF-A0A099SF33-F1
#
_cell.length_a   1.000
_cell.length_b   1.000
_cell.length_c   1.000
_cell.angle_alpha   90.00
_cell.angle_beta   90.00
_cell.angle_gamma   90.00
#
_symmetry.space_group_name_H-M   'P 1'
#
loop_
_entity.id
_entity.type
_entity.pdbx_description
1 polymer ?
#
loop_
_entity_poly.entity_id
_entity_poly.type
_entity_poly.pdbx_seq_one_letter_code
_entity_poly.pdbx_strand_id
1 'polypeptide(L)'
;MKIPKTKDRMLLGIFAGGLAFIVQSMFDYASYKQGISKRNYWCTAAGVWVKSKRQASKWNGQLLGAWMTFGLNSVNGIFMVWSLTKVGLNKWPIKGVVLGSITGGLTNALLSGFENNKVAPKDSNSALSNALTNAITGFIAAWAIVLFGDQSLFNERRVVNNTSLEDTLQGSMNINEIDMKESQTYFH
;
A
#
# COMPACT_ATOMS: atom_id res chain seq x y z
N MET A 1 9.27 21.93 -6.25
CA MET A 1 10.31 20.92 -6.53
C MET A 1 9.62 19.67 -7.06
N LYS A 2 9.90 19.20 -8.29
CA LYS A 2 9.31 17.95 -8.81
C LYS A 2 10.09 16.78 -8.23
N ILE A 3 9.46 15.97 -7.39
CA ILE A 3 10.07 14.75 -6.85
C ILE A 3 10.22 13.76 -8.02
N PRO A 4 11.41 13.22 -8.28
CA PRO A 4 11.60 12.21 -9.32
C PRO A 4 10.78 10.96 -8.98
N LYS A 5 9.97 10.51 -9.95
CA LYS A 5 9.12 9.32 -9.82
C LYS A 5 9.86 8.10 -10.35
N THR A 6 9.59 6.93 -9.77
CA THR A 6 10.22 5.67 -10.18
C THR A 6 9.27 4.78 -10.99
N LYS A 7 9.86 4.06 -11.95
CA LYS A 7 9.20 2.98 -12.73
C LYS A 7 9.55 1.59 -12.20
N ASP A 8 10.48 1.50 -11.26
CA ASP A 8 10.85 0.23 -10.66
C ASP A 8 9.83 -0.15 -9.57
N ARG A 9 9.04 -1.18 -9.84
CA ARG A 9 7.99 -1.68 -8.94
C ARG A 9 8.55 -2.25 -7.65
N MET A 10 9.69 -2.92 -7.72
CA MET A 10 10.31 -3.56 -6.56
C MET A 10 10.89 -2.49 -5.65
N LEU A 11 11.66 -1.56 -6.22
CA LEU A 11 12.24 -0.45 -5.47
C LEU A 11 11.16 0.44 -4.86
N LEU A 12 10.11 0.78 -5.62
CA LEU A 12 8.95 1.52 -5.11
C LEU A 12 8.28 0.79 -3.93
N GLY A 13 8.16 -0.54 -4.04
CA GLY A 13 7.57 -1.37 -2.99
C GLY A 13 8.41 -1.39 -1.71
N ILE A 14 9.74 -1.51 -1.84
CA ILE A 14 10.67 -1.45 -0.71
C ILE A 14 10.61 -0.07 -0.05
N PHE A 15 10.59 1.02 -0.82
CA PHE A 15 10.48 2.37 -0.26
C PHE A 15 9.13 2.62 0.43
N ALA A 16 8.02 2.20 -0.19
CA ALA A 16 6.69 2.32 0.41
C ALA A 16 6.59 1.48 1.70
N GLY A 17 7.13 0.26 1.68
CA GLY A 17 7.25 -0.58 2.87
C GLY A 17 8.14 0.03 3.95
N GLY A 18 9.24 0.67 3.58
CA GLY A 18 10.12 1.37 4.51
C GLY A 18 9.42 2.55 5.22
N LEU A 19 8.64 3.35 4.48
CA LEU A 19 7.84 4.42 5.07
C LEU A 19 6.76 3.87 6.01
N ALA A 20 6.08 2.79 5.60
CA ALA A 20 5.12 2.09 6.44
C ALA A 20 5.78 1.55 7.72
N PHE A 21 6.99 0.98 7.63
CA PHE A 21 7.77 0.50 8.77
C PHE A 21 8.12 1.62 9.77
N ILE A 22 8.50 2.80 9.29
CA ILE A 22 8.77 3.96 10.16
C ILE A 22 7.50 4.34 10.93
N VAL A 23 6.37 4.51 10.22
CA VAL A 23 5.09 4.85 10.85
C VAL A 23 4.64 3.77 11.83
N GLN A 24 4.76 2.49 11.45
CA GLN A 24 4.46 1.35 12.32
C GLN A 24 5.29 1.40 13.61
N SER A 25 6.59 1.65 13.48
CA SER A 25 7.50 1.71 14.62
C SER A 25 7.20 2.90 15.54
N MET A 26 6.79 4.04 14.98
CA MET A 26 6.34 5.18 15.76
C MET A 26 5.05 4.88 16.53
N PHE A 27 4.07 4.25 15.88
CA PHE A 27 2.82 3.82 16.52
C PHE A 27 3.09 2.83 17.65
N ASP A 28 3.92 1.81 17.41
CA ASP A 28 4.26 0.85 18.45
C ASP A 28 4.98 1.50 19.63
N TYR A 29 5.95 2.37 19.37
CA TYR A 29 6.64 3.08 20.44
C TYR A 29 5.68 3.96 21.25
N ALA A 30 4.75 4.65 20.60
CA ALA A 30 3.73 5.44 21.27
C ALA A 30 2.79 4.56 22.11
N SER A 31 2.29 3.45 21.56
CA SER A 31 1.44 2.48 22.27
C SER A 31 2.14 1.83 23.46
N TYR A 32 3.43 1.52 23.33
CA TYR A 32 4.25 1.01 24.43
C TYR A 32 4.41 2.06 25.52
N LYS A 33 4.74 3.31 25.16
CA LYS A 33 4.92 4.40 26.13
C LYS A 33 3.64 4.74 26.88
N GLN A 34 2.48 4.59 26.24
CA GLN A 34 1.16 4.79 26.86
C GLN A 34 0.67 3.58 27.67
N GLY A 35 1.44 2.48 27.75
CA GLY A 35 1.07 1.28 28.50
C GLY A 35 -0.04 0.44 27.85
N ILE A 36 -0.48 0.81 26.64
CA ILE A 36 -1.47 0.05 25.85
C ILE A 36 -0.86 -1.28 25.41
N SER A 37 0.42 -1.27 25.00
CA SER A 37 1.18 -2.49 24.70
C SER A 37 2.12 -2.86 25.84
N LYS A 38 1.98 -4.08 26.36
CA LYS A 38 2.86 -4.61 27.42
C LYS A 38 4.27 -4.95 26.91
N ARG A 39 4.52 -4.93 25.59
CA ARG A 39 5.82 -5.23 24.97
C ARG A 39 6.03 -4.41 23.69
N ASN A 40 7.26 -3.95 23.49
CA ASN A 40 7.69 -3.38 22.20
C ASN A 40 7.62 -4.45 21.09
N TYR A 41 7.10 -4.06 19.92
CA TYR A 41 6.92 -4.91 18.75
C TYR A 41 8.23 -5.51 18.25
N TRP A 42 9.35 -4.79 18.31
CA TRP A 42 10.66 -5.31 17.89
C TRP A 42 11.13 -6.44 18.80
N CYS A 43 10.90 -6.34 20.11
CA CYS A 43 11.19 -7.44 21.05
C CYS A 43 10.30 -8.65 20.79
N THR A 44 9.04 -8.41 20.40
CA THR A 44 8.09 -9.48 20.06
C THR A 44 8.47 -10.17 18.75
N ALA A 45 8.82 -9.41 17.71
CA ALA A 45 9.32 -9.91 16.43
C ALA A 45 10.62 -10.69 16.61
N ALA A 46 11.57 -10.17 17.40
CA ALA A 46 12.80 -10.88 17.74
C ALA A 46 12.54 -12.21 18.47
N GLY A 47 11.48 -12.25 19.31
CA GLY A 47 11.07 -13.42 20.07
C GLY A 47 10.63 -14.62 19.24
N VAL A 48 10.32 -14.42 17.95
CA VAL A 48 10.08 -15.50 16.96
C VAL A 48 11.38 -16.21 16.60
N TRP A 49 12.48 -15.44 16.49
CA TRP A 49 13.76 -15.93 15.99
C TRP A 49 14.74 -16.32 17.11
N VAL A 50 14.54 -15.82 18.33
CA VAL A 50 15.39 -16.12 19.47
C VAL A 50 14.64 -16.85 20.59
N LYS A 51 15.26 -17.92 21.12
CA LYS A 51 14.63 -18.77 22.15
C LYS A 51 14.39 -18.02 23.46
N SER A 52 15.32 -17.14 23.87
CA SER A 52 15.25 -16.44 25.16
C SER A 52 14.64 -15.05 25.06
N LYS A 53 13.66 -14.74 25.92
CA LYS A 53 13.09 -13.38 26.06
C LYS A 53 14.13 -12.34 26.46
N ARG A 54 15.13 -12.73 27.26
CA ARG A 54 16.24 -11.85 27.66
C ARG A 54 17.15 -11.50 26.47
N GLN A 55 17.24 -12.39 25.49
CA GLN A 55 18.02 -12.13 24.27
C GLN A 55 17.22 -11.27 23.29
N ALA A 56 15.90 -11.48 23.20
CA ALA A 56 15.00 -10.64 22.40
C ALA A 56 14.97 -9.17 22.88
N SER A 57 15.12 -8.93 24.18
CA SER A 57 15.13 -7.59 24.75
C SER A 57 16.48 -6.87 24.65
N LYS A 58 17.58 -7.57 24.36
CA LYS A 58 18.89 -6.95 24.13
C LYS A 58 18.89 -6.16 22.82
N TRP A 59 19.80 -5.18 22.72
CA TRP A 59 19.98 -4.37 21.51
C TRP A 59 20.06 -5.21 20.23
N ASN A 60 20.90 -6.25 20.21
CA ASN A 60 21.05 -7.14 19.04
C ASN A 60 19.75 -7.89 18.69
N GLY A 61 18.96 -8.26 19.71
CA GLY A 61 17.65 -8.88 19.51
C GLY A 61 16.65 -7.89 18.91
N GLN A 62 16.59 -6.68 19.45
CA GLN A 62 15.71 -5.63 18.93
C GLN A 62 16.08 -5.23 17.50
N LEU A 63 17.38 -5.14 17.17
CA LEU A 63 17.85 -4.87 15.81
C LEU A 63 17.43 -5.97 14.84
N LEU A 64 17.55 -7.25 15.25
CA LEU A 64 17.05 -8.38 14.46
C LEU A 64 15.53 -8.28 14.24
N GLY A 65 14.77 -7.95 15.30
CA GLY A 65 13.33 -7.74 15.22
C GLY A 65 12.93 -6.61 14.28
N ALA A 66 13.64 -5.48 14.34
CA ALA A 66 13.46 -4.35 13.44
C ALA A 66 13.75 -4.74 11.98
N TRP A 67 14.85 -5.46 11.72
CA TRP A 67 15.20 -5.93 10.39
C TRP A 67 14.14 -6.88 9.80
N MET A 68 13.66 -7.83 10.59
CA MET A 68 12.60 -8.75 10.17
C MET A 68 11.28 -8.02 9.92
N THR A 69 10.96 -7.02 10.74
CA THR A 69 9.75 -6.19 10.57
C THR A 69 9.84 -5.32 9.32
N PHE A 70 11.02 -4.76 9.03
CA PHE A 70 11.29 -4.03 7.79
C PHE A 70 11.15 -4.94 6.57
N GLY A 71 11.68 -6.17 6.63
CA GLY A 71 11.52 -7.17 5.57
C GLY A 71 10.04 -7.48 5.28
N LEU A 72 9.24 -7.74 6.32
CA LEU A 72 7.80 -7.96 6.18
C LEU A 72 7.07 -6.76 5.59
N ASN A 73 7.38 -5.55 6.05
CA ASN A 73 6.81 -4.32 5.49
C ASN A 73 7.22 -4.11 4.02
N SER A 74 8.45 -4.45 3.65
CA SER A 74 8.93 -4.37 2.26
C SER A 74 8.20 -5.35 1.36
N VAL A 75 7.99 -6.59 1.81
CA VAL A 75 7.17 -7.58 1.08
C VAL A 75 5.74 -7.09 0.89
N ASN A 76 5.13 -6.52 1.94
CA ASN A 76 3.81 -5.93 1.86
C ASN A 76 3.76 -4.75 0.87
N GLY A 77 4.74 -3.85 0.92
CA GLY A 77 4.85 -2.71 0.01
C GLY A 77 4.99 -3.16 -1.45
N ILE A 78 5.85 -4.16 -1.72
CA ILE A 78 5.98 -4.77 -3.04
C ILE A 78 4.63 -5.34 -3.49
N PHE A 79 4.01 -6.20 -2.69
CA PHE A 79 2.70 -6.77 -2.99
C PHE A 79 1.64 -5.70 -3.31
N MET A 80 1.65 -4.60 -2.56
CA MET A 80 0.74 -3.49 -2.75
C MET A 80 0.99 -2.74 -4.07
N VAL A 81 2.25 -2.50 -4.45
CA VAL A 81 2.61 -1.93 -5.76
C VAL A 81 2.08 -2.80 -6.89
N TRP A 82 2.33 -4.11 -6.83
CA TRP A 82 1.87 -5.05 -7.85
C TRP A 82 0.34 -5.10 -7.94
N SER A 83 -0.33 -5.04 -6.79
CA SER A 83 -1.79 -5.00 -6.74
C SER A 83 -2.32 -3.72 -7.39
N LEU A 84 -1.85 -2.54 -6.95
CA LEU A 84 -2.29 -1.24 -7.46
C LEU A 84 -1.92 -1.02 -8.94
N THR A 85 -0.81 -1.58 -9.39
CA THR A 85 -0.44 -1.62 -10.82
C THR A 85 -1.53 -2.29 -11.64
N LYS A 86 -2.07 -3.42 -11.16
CA LYS A 86 -3.08 -4.22 -11.89
C LYS A 86 -4.49 -3.66 -11.78
N VAL A 87 -4.92 -3.26 -10.57
CA VAL A 87 -6.30 -2.80 -10.33
C VAL A 87 -6.50 -1.29 -10.50
N GLY A 88 -5.43 -0.54 -10.76
CA GLY A 88 -5.45 0.92 -10.90
C GLY A 88 -5.53 1.68 -9.57
N LEU A 89 -5.34 3.00 -9.65
CA LEU A 89 -5.30 3.91 -8.49
C LEU A 89 -6.68 4.46 -8.05
N ASN A 90 -7.77 4.06 -8.71
CA ASN A 90 -9.11 4.47 -8.28
C ASN A 90 -9.37 4.03 -6.83
N LYS A 91 -9.78 4.96 -5.98
CA LYS A 91 -10.00 4.71 -4.54
C LYS A 91 -8.77 4.08 -3.85
N TRP A 92 -7.55 4.45 -4.27
CA TRP A 92 -6.31 3.97 -3.66
C TRP A 92 -6.27 4.06 -2.12
N PRO A 93 -6.86 5.05 -1.42
CA PRO A 93 -6.82 5.08 0.04
C PRO A 93 -7.51 3.87 0.66
N ILE A 94 -8.69 3.53 0.15
CA ILE A 94 -9.50 2.40 0.61
C ILE A 94 -8.80 1.09 0.26
N LYS A 95 -8.28 0.97 -0.97
CA LYS A 95 -7.51 -0.21 -1.39
C LYS A 95 -6.29 -0.42 -0.50
N GLY A 96 -5.57 0.65 -0.16
CA GLY A 96 -4.42 0.59 0.75
C GLY A 96 -4.78 0.07 2.14
N VAL A 97 -5.83 0.62 2.75
CA VAL A 97 -6.34 0.18 4.06
C VAL A 97 -6.73 -1.30 4.03
N VAL A 98 -7.48 -1.72 3.02
CA VAL A 98 -7.96 -3.11 2.89
C VAL A 98 -6.80 -4.07 2.65
N LEU A 99 -5.90 -3.76 1.70
CA LEU A 99 -4.74 -4.61 1.40
C LEU A 99 -3.77 -4.69 2.59
N GLY A 100 -3.54 -3.59 3.30
CA GLY A 100 -2.76 -3.57 4.54
C GLY A 100 -3.38 -4.43 5.64
N SER A 101 -4.70 -4.35 5.81
CA SER A 101 -5.43 -5.16 6.79
C SER A 101 -5.37 -6.66 6.45
N ILE A 102 -5.55 -7.03 5.17
CA ILE A 102 -5.46 -8.42 4.70
C ILE A 102 -4.07 -8.98 4.94
N THR A 103 -3.03 -8.27 4.51
CA THR A 103 -1.64 -8.74 4.64
C THR A 103 -1.20 -8.82 6.10
N GLY A 104 -1.59 -7.85 6.93
CA GLY A 104 -1.35 -7.88 8.36
C GLY A 104 -2.10 -9.01 9.08
N GLY A 105 -3.35 -9.27 8.70
CA GLY A 105 -4.13 -10.41 9.18
C GLY A 105 -3.51 -11.75 8.79
N LEU A 106 -3.09 -11.89 7.53
CA LEU A 106 -2.38 -13.07 7.03
C LEU A 106 -1.05 -13.27 7.76
N THR A 107 -0.29 -12.21 7.98
CA THR A 107 0.97 -12.26 8.74
C THR A 107 0.71 -12.76 10.16
N ASN A 108 -0.29 -12.22 10.85
CA ASN A 108 -0.65 -12.68 12.19
C ASN A 108 -1.12 -14.14 12.20
N ALA A 109 -1.91 -14.56 11.20
CA ALA A 109 -2.36 -15.94 11.07
C ALA A 109 -1.20 -16.92 10.85
N LEU A 110 -0.26 -16.58 9.94
CA LEU A 110 0.94 -17.38 9.69
C LEU A 110 1.83 -17.48 10.93
N LEU A 111 2.07 -16.34 11.61
CA LEU A 111 2.84 -16.32 12.85
C LEU A 111 2.16 -17.10 13.97
N SER A 112 0.82 -17.23 13.93
CA SER A 112 0.08 -17.95 14.96
C SER A 112 0.30 -19.47 14.93
N GLY A 113 0.67 -20.01 13.78
CA GLY A 113 0.93 -21.44 13.57
C GLY A 113 2.29 -21.92 14.09
N PHE A 114 3.17 -21.02 14.54
CA PHE A 114 4.46 -21.43 15.11
C PHE A 114 4.27 -21.98 16.54
N GLU A 115 4.85 -23.16 16.83
CA GLU A 115 4.73 -23.87 18.12
C GLU A 115 5.09 -23.01 19.36
N ASN A 116 5.98 -22.03 19.18
CA ASN A 116 6.34 -21.02 20.19
C ASN A 116 5.68 -19.67 19.86
N ASN A 117 4.36 -19.63 19.79
CA ASN A 117 3.61 -18.42 19.46
C ASN A 117 3.68 -17.36 20.60
N LYS A 118 4.80 -16.66 20.68
CA LYS A 118 5.04 -15.53 21.61
C LYS A 118 4.46 -14.20 21.09
N VAL A 119 3.86 -14.21 19.89
CA VAL A 119 3.35 -13.06 19.13
C VAL A 119 1.82 -12.95 19.20
N ALA A 120 1.12 -13.98 19.70
CA ALA A 120 -0.31 -13.96 19.90
C ALA A 120 -0.73 -12.72 20.72
N PRO A 121 -1.70 -11.93 20.24
CA PRO A 121 -2.28 -10.86 21.03
C PRO A 121 -2.82 -11.45 22.33
N LYS A 122 -2.36 -10.92 23.47
CA LYS A 122 -2.80 -11.43 24.77
C LYS A 122 -4.25 -11.08 25.09
N ASP A 123 -4.75 -10.00 24.48
CA ASP A 123 -6.06 -9.42 24.72
C ASP A 123 -6.67 -8.89 23.40
N SER A 124 -8.00 -8.86 23.31
CA SER A 124 -8.76 -8.38 22.13
C SER A 124 -8.40 -6.95 21.72
N ASN A 125 -8.10 -6.08 22.69
CA ASN A 125 -7.66 -4.71 22.45
C ASN A 125 -6.31 -4.65 21.71
N SER A 126 -5.39 -5.59 21.98
CA SER A 126 -4.13 -5.69 21.25
C SER A 126 -4.34 -6.16 19.81
N ALA A 127 -5.31 -7.05 19.57
CA ALA A 127 -5.66 -7.48 18.23
C ALA A 127 -6.28 -6.35 17.40
N LEU A 128 -7.18 -5.56 18.00
CA LEU A 128 -7.77 -4.37 17.38
C LEU A 128 -6.73 -3.29 17.10
N SER A 129 -5.82 -3.03 18.04
CA SER A 129 -4.71 -2.08 17.84
C SER A 129 -3.79 -2.52 16.69
N ASN A 130 -3.52 -3.82 16.58
CA ASN A 130 -2.74 -4.36 15.46
C ASN A 130 -3.49 -4.22 14.13
N ALA A 131 -4.79 -4.49 14.11
CA ALA A 131 -5.62 -4.30 12.92
C ALA A 131 -5.64 -2.84 12.46
N LEU A 132 -5.80 -1.89 13.39
CA LEU A 132 -5.74 -0.47 13.11
C LEU A 132 -4.35 -0.04 12.62
N THR A 133 -3.28 -0.56 13.22
CA THR A 133 -1.92 -0.30 12.78
C THR A 133 -1.73 -0.76 11.33
N ASN A 134 -2.18 -1.96 10.99
CA ASN A 134 -2.12 -2.51 9.62
C ASN A 134 -2.93 -1.69 8.60
N ALA A 135 -4.08 -1.15 9.02
CA ALA A 135 -4.87 -0.25 8.19
C ALA A 135 -4.13 1.07 7.91
N ILE A 136 -3.54 1.67 8.94
CA ILE A 136 -2.78 2.93 8.82
C ILE A 136 -1.53 2.73 7.97
N THR A 137 -0.76 1.68 8.23
CA THR A 137 0.47 1.40 7.47
C THR A 137 0.15 1.04 6.01
N GLY A 138 -0.97 0.36 5.76
CA GLY A 138 -1.49 0.13 4.40
C GLY A 138 -1.88 1.41 3.68
N PHE A 139 -2.53 2.35 4.37
CA PHE A 139 -2.82 3.69 3.82
C PHE A 139 -1.52 4.44 3.47
N ILE A 140 -0.54 4.44 4.38
CA ILE A 140 0.75 5.12 4.17
C ILE A 140 1.52 4.50 3.01
N ALA A 141 1.57 3.17 2.92
CA ALA A 141 2.19 2.48 1.79
C ALA A 141 1.52 2.87 0.47
N ALA A 142 0.18 2.84 0.39
CA ALA A 142 -0.54 3.23 -0.82
C ALA A 142 -0.31 4.72 -1.16
N TRP A 143 -0.26 5.59 -0.16
CA TRP A 143 0.04 7.02 -0.36
C TRP A 143 1.46 7.22 -0.93
N ALA A 144 2.45 6.53 -0.38
CA ALA A 144 3.83 6.56 -0.89
C ALA A 144 3.89 6.04 -2.34
N ILE A 145 3.16 4.98 -2.66
CA ILE A 145 3.10 4.42 -4.02
C ILE A 145 2.52 5.44 -5.01
N VAL A 146 1.46 6.15 -4.64
CA VAL A 146 0.85 7.19 -5.48
C VAL A 146 1.76 8.40 -5.65
N LEU A 147 2.46 8.79 -4.57
CA LEU A 147 3.33 9.96 -4.57
C LEU A 147 4.61 9.74 -5.39
N PHE A 148 5.27 8.60 -5.20
CA PHE A 148 6.58 8.29 -5.77
C PHE A 148 6.53 7.40 -7.03
N GLY A 149 5.39 6.75 -7.30
CA GLY A 149 5.21 5.91 -8.48
C GLY A 149 4.94 6.72 -9.75
N ASP A 150 5.59 6.32 -10.83
CA ASP A 150 5.30 6.84 -12.16
C ASP A 150 3.91 6.38 -12.64
N GLN A 151 3.14 7.27 -13.26
CA GLN A 151 1.78 6.98 -13.72
C GLN A 151 1.74 5.82 -14.73
N SER A 152 2.80 5.64 -15.52
CA SER A 152 2.92 4.53 -16.48
C SER A 152 2.90 3.14 -15.84
N LEU A 153 3.11 3.04 -14.52
CA LEU A 153 3.01 1.78 -13.80
C LEU A 153 1.57 1.34 -13.58
N PHE A 154 0.63 2.27 -13.49
CA PHE A 154 -0.71 1.96 -13.07
C PHE A 154 -1.57 1.76 -14.30
N ASN A 155 -2.16 0.56 -14.39
CA ASN A 155 -3.15 0.24 -15.40
C ASN A 155 -4.47 0.89 -14.98
N GLU A 156 -4.48 2.22 -14.94
CA GLU A 156 -5.72 2.96 -15.04
C GLU A 156 -6.27 2.57 -16.41
N ARG A 157 -7.24 1.67 -16.44
CA ARG A 157 -8.22 1.66 -17.54
C ARG A 157 -8.59 3.12 -17.65
N ARG A 158 -8.08 3.82 -18.67
CA ARG A 158 -8.46 5.20 -18.94
C ARG A 158 -9.97 5.14 -18.88
N VAL A 159 -10.57 5.74 -17.85
CA VAL A 159 -11.93 6.18 -18.00
C VAL A 159 -11.77 7.23 -19.06
N VAL A 160 -11.96 6.81 -20.32
CA VAL A 160 -12.07 7.68 -21.46
C VAL A 160 -13.33 8.48 -21.18
N ASN A 161 -13.18 9.53 -20.37
CA ASN A 161 -14.22 10.51 -20.10
C ASN A 161 -14.31 11.36 -21.36
N ASN A 162 -15.21 10.95 -22.26
CA ASN A 162 -16.02 11.73 -23.20
C ASN A 162 -15.33 12.67 -24.22
N THR A 163 -14.04 12.99 -24.14
CA THR A 163 -13.41 13.89 -25.12
C THR A 163 -13.33 13.26 -26.51
N SER A 164 -13.17 11.92 -26.60
CA SER A 164 -13.16 11.24 -27.89
C SER A 164 -14.54 11.13 -28.54
N LEU A 165 -15.65 11.19 -27.77
CA LEU A 165 -16.99 11.19 -28.35
C LEU A 165 -17.36 12.57 -28.89
N GLU A 166 -16.98 13.66 -28.20
CA GLU A 166 -17.17 15.01 -28.72
C GLU A 166 -16.31 15.28 -29.96
N ASP A 167 -15.04 14.84 -29.98
CA ASP A 167 -14.18 14.98 -31.17
C ASP A 167 -14.68 14.14 -32.36
N THR A 168 -15.24 12.95 -32.11
CA THR A 168 -15.81 12.10 -33.18
C THR A 168 -17.18 12.60 -33.65
N LEU A 169 -17.96 13.24 -32.77
CA LEU A 169 -19.24 13.86 -33.11
C LEU A 169 -19.06 15.22 -33.82
N GLN A 170 -18.08 16.03 -33.43
CA GLN A 170 -17.73 17.27 -34.16
C GLN A 170 -17.11 16.97 -35.53
N GLY A 171 -16.27 15.93 -35.63
CA GLY A 171 -15.76 15.45 -36.91
C GLY A 171 -16.87 14.94 -37.84
N SER A 172 -17.86 14.21 -37.32
CA SER A 172 -18.96 13.68 -38.13
C SER A 172 -20.06 14.71 -38.46
N MET A 173 -20.29 15.71 -37.61
CA MET A 173 -21.18 16.84 -37.93
C MET A 173 -20.61 17.73 -39.04
N ASN A 174 -19.30 18.00 -39.04
CA ASN A 174 -18.67 18.80 -40.10
C ASN A 174 -18.69 18.11 -41.47
N ILE A 175 -18.59 16.78 -41.55
CA ILE A 175 -18.63 16.05 -42.83
C ILE A 175 -20.02 16.12 -43.46
N ASN A 176 -21.08 15.95 -42.65
CA ASN A 176 -22.47 16.01 -43.15
C ASN A 176 -22.89 17.42 -43.58
N GLU A 177 -22.32 18.48 -42.99
CA GLU A 177 -22.62 19.87 -43.37
C GLU A 177 -21.94 20.27 -44.69
N ILE A 178 -20.79 19.68 -45.00
CA ILE A 178 -20.09 19.87 -46.29
C ILE A 178 -20.86 19.18 -47.43
N ASP A 179 -21.34 17.95 -47.20
CA ASP A 179 -22.09 17.18 -48.21
C ASP A 179 -23.46 17.82 -48.54
N MET A 180 -24.12 18.45 -47.56
CA MET A 180 -25.37 19.17 -47.80
C MET A 180 -25.18 20.51 -48.54
N LYS A 181 -24.04 21.19 -48.40
CA LYS A 181 -23.74 22.41 -49.18
C LYS A 181 -23.40 22.11 -50.64
N GLU A 182 -22.70 21.01 -50.91
CA GLU A 182 -22.44 20.60 -52.30
C GLU A 182 -23.73 20.19 -53.02
N SER A 183 -24.64 19.47 -52.35
CA SER A 183 -25.94 19.06 -52.91
C SER A 183 -26.84 20.25 -53.31
N GLN A 184 -26.84 21.34 -52.54
CA GLN A 184 -27.64 22.53 -52.86
C GLN A 184 -27.06 23.39 -54.00
N THR A 185 -25.80 23.18 -54.38
CA THR A 185 -25.15 23.98 -55.44
C THR A 185 -25.48 23.47 -56.85
N TYR A 186 -26.06 22.26 -56.99
CA TYR A 186 -26.46 21.68 -58.28
C TYR A 186 -27.95 21.81 -58.61
N PHE A 187 -28.73 22.53 -57.78
CA PHE A 187 -30.12 22.85 -58.06
C PHE A 187 -30.35 24.37 -58.01
N HIS A 188 -29.75 25.09 -58.95
CA HIS A 188 -30.22 26.40 -59.40
C HIS A 188 -29.81 26.67 -60.85
#